data_AF-A0A955TX34-F1
#
_entry.id   AF-A0A955TX34-F1
#
_cell.length_a   1.000
_cell.length_b   1.000
_cell.length_c   1.000
_cell.angle_alpha   90.00
_cell.angle_beta   90.00
_cell.angle_gamma   90.00
#
_symmetry.space_group_name_H-M   'P 1'
#
loop_
_entity.id
_entity.type
_entity.pdbx_description
1 polymer ?
#
loop_
_entity_poly.entity_id
_entity_poly.type
_entity_poly.pdbx_seq_one_letter_code
_entity_poly.pdbx_strand_id
1 'polypeptide(L)'
;MTSLVFLSLLVPLETSASSRDRHIIVGSKNFMENRLLAEIFAQLIEAKTDIRVERRLGLAGTQVAFEALKTGAIDLYPEYTGTGLVSILKQAPAKSARDTLNRVRVEFLSRWNLVWISPLGFENSYALAVPRTRAKQLKLRTISDLAKIAPTLKAGLGYEFVQRPDGIPGLRQTYGLAFKEIVTMQQTMKYQAANTGEVDVLDVYTTDGRLAVYDFTVLEDDRRFFPPYEAAALIREETLTRYPRVGVILSLLTDALDTKLMQSLNLRIQEKGDTVERVAHDALEAIGLFKPQPTAASDNSRDTNMFHYLLEHRQTLATHTLEHLRLAGMGLSLGILLAVPLGLLLERQRSIAEPLIRLIGTTQTIPSIALLAFMIPFFGVGMLPAIMALWLYSLYPILRNTYSGLRDAAPSAVEAARALGMTDWQILTWVRLPLSAPVIMAGIRTSAVITVGTATLAAFIGAGGLGVPIVSGLQLANTTLILSGALPAALLALIVDGLLSLLERWIKPRGLER
;
A
#
# COMPACT_ATOMS: atom_id res chain seq x y z
N MET A 1 -8.64 51.43 -21.80
CA MET A 1 -9.82 50.57 -21.54
C MET A 1 -9.52 49.22 -22.18
N THR A 2 -8.94 48.34 -21.39
CA THR A 2 -8.33 47.08 -21.83
C THR A 2 -9.24 45.94 -21.38
N SER A 3 -9.90 45.29 -22.33
CA SER A 3 -10.77 44.15 -22.07
C SER A 3 -9.96 42.95 -21.61
N LEU A 4 -10.14 42.54 -20.33
CA LEU A 4 -9.71 41.24 -19.82
C LEU A 4 -10.61 40.15 -20.42
N VAL A 5 -10.01 39.23 -21.18
CA VAL A 5 -10.65 37.97 -21.55
C VAL A 5 -10.38 36.97 -20.42
N PHE A 6 -11.38 36.77 -19.56
CA PHE A 6 -11.42 35.66 -18.62
C PHE A 6 -11.77 34.38 -19.39
N LEU A 7 -10.80 33.47 -19.54
CA LEU A 7 -11.04 32.14 -20.06
C LEU A 7 -11.64 31.29 -18.93
N SER A 8 -12.97 31.31 -18.81
CA SER A 8 -13.72 30.42 -17.92
C SER A 8 -13.63 28.98 -18.46
N LEU A 9 -12.97 28.09 -17.73
CA LEU A 9 -13.05 26.65 -17.88
C LEU A 9 -14.52 26.21 -17.67
N LEU A 10 -15.25 26.04 -18.78
CA LEU A 10 -16.53 25.34 -18.78
C LEU A 10 -16.25 23.85 -18.51
N VAL A 11 -16.41 23.45 -17.25
CA VAL A 11 -16.66 22.06 -16.90
C VAL A 11 -18.05 21.71 -17.44
N PRO A 12 -18.21 20.67 -18.28
CA PRO A 12 -19.54 20.26 -18.70
C PRO A 12 -20.29 19.75 -17.46
N LEU A 13 -21.40 20.43 -17.14
CA LEU A 13 -22.35 20.00 -16.12
C LEU A 13 -23.17 18.85 -16.72
N GLU A 14 -22.68 17.62 -16.62
CA GLU A 14 -23.48 16.44 -16.92
C GLU A 14 -24.63 16.36 -15.91
N THR A 15 -25.80 16.77 -16.36
CA THR A 15 -27.07 16.53 -15.68
C THR A 15 -27.56 15.14 -16.08
N SER A 16 -27.11 14.11 -15.38
CA SER A 16 -27.76 12.79 -15.42
C SER A 16 -28.56 12.56 -14.13
N ALA A 17 -29.89 12.64 -14.27
CA ALA A 17 -30.81 12.26 -13.22
C ALA A 17 -30.97 10.72 -13.21
N SER A 18 -30.50 10.12 -12.12
CA SER A 18 -30.95 8.88 -11.46
C SER A 18 -30.97 7.54 -12.23
N SER A 19 -29.82 6.86 -12.23
CA SER A 19 -29.66 5.71 -11.34
C SER A 19 -28.49 6.03 -10.41
N ARG A 20 -28.71 6.16 -9.10
CA ARG A 20 -27.58 6.26 -8.17
C ARG A 20 -26.93 4.88 -8.19
N ASP A 21 -25.80 4.75 -8.87
CA ASP A 21 -24.98 3.54 -8.85
C ASP A 21 -24.73 3.18 -7.38
N ARG A 22 -25.41 2.12 -6.90
CA ARG A 22 -25.37 1.73 -5.49
C ARG A 22 -24.00 1.13 -5.26
N HIS A 23 -23.19 1.84 -4.49
CA HIS A 23 -21.78 1.58 -4.40
C HIS A 23 -21.31 1.49 -2.95
N ILE A 24 -20.43 0.54 -2.67
CA ILE A 24 -19.71 0.34 -1.40
C ILE A 24 -18.24 0.07 -1.69
N ILE A 25 -17.35 0.57 -0.84
CA ILE A 25 -15.92 0.34 -0.94
C ILE A 25 -15.48 -0.64 0.16
N VAL A 26 -15.02 -1.83 -0.23
CA VAL A 26 -14.43 -2.81 0.70
C VAL A 26 -12.92 -2.68 0.69
N GLY A 27 -12.33 -2.42 1.85
CA GLY A 27 -10.89 -2.31 2.04
C GLY A 27 -10.25 -3.58 2.58
N SER A 28 -8.92 -3.63 2.57
CA SER A 28 -8.15 -4.60 3.34
C SER A 28 -6.81 -4.02 3.79
N LYS A 29 -6.24 -4.60 4.83
CA LYS A 29 -4.83 -4.46 5.19
C LYS A 29 -3.92 -5.11 4.15
N ASN A 30 -2.63 -4.80 4.25
CA ASN A 30 -1.61 -5.26 3.33
C ASN A 30 -1.04 -6.65 3.70
N PHE A 31 -1.92 -7.65 3.88
CA PHE A 31 -1.53 -9.06 3.97
C PHE A 31 -2.63 -9.99 3.43
N MET A 32 -2.24 -11.22 3.10
CA MET A 32 -3.03 -12.10 2.23
C MET A 32 -4.38 -12.50 2.82
N GLU A 33 -4.42 -12.98 4.07
CA GLU A 33 -5.67 -13.37 4.69
C GLU A 33 -6.67 -12.20 4.72
N ASN A 34 -6.21 -10.99 5.02
CA ASN A 34 -7.09 -9.82 5.03
C ASN A 34 -7.63 -9.47 3.64
N ARG A 35 -6.81 -9.61 2.60
CA ARG A 35 -7.24 -9.44 1.20
C ARG A 35 -8.27 -10.49 0.81
N LEU A 36 -8.05 -11.75 1.20
CA LEU A 36 -8.99 -12.86 0.97
C LEU A 36 -10.34 -12.61 1.65
N LEU A 37 -10.34 -12.25 2.93
CA LEU A 37 -11.58 -11.95 3.66
C LEU A 37 -12.32 -10.77 3.05
N ALA A 38 -11.61 -9.72 2.63
CA ALA A 38 -12.21 -8.57 1.97
C ALA A 38 -12.86 -8.96 0.63
N GLU A 39 -12.21 -9.85 -0.15
CA GLU A 39 -12.78 -10.37 -1.39
C GLU A 39 -13.99 -11.27 -1.15
N ILE A 40 -13.96 -12.12 -0.10
CA ILE A 40 -15.13 -12.90 0.36
C ILE A 40 -16.30 -11.96 0.68
N PHE A 41 -16.05 -10.86 1.40
CA PHE A 41 -17.09 -9.88 1.73
C PHE A 41 -17.66 -9.22 0.47
N ALA A 42 -16.79 -8.80 -0.46
CA ALA A 42 -17.20 -8.16 -1.71
C ALA A 42 -18.08 -9.08 -2.56
N GLN A 43 -17.62 -10.31 -2.83
CA GLN A 43 -18.37 -11.28 -3.64
C GLN A 43 -19.71 -11.65 -2.99
N LEU A 44 -19.73 -11.82 -1.66
CA LEU A 44 -20.98 -12.16 -0.97
C LEU A 44 -22.00 -11.01 -1.05
N ILE A 45 -21.57 -9.76 -0.91
CA ILE A 45 -22.44 -8.58 -1.06
C ILE A 45 -22.97 -8.50 -2.50
N GLU A 46 -22.10 -8.62 -3.51
CA GLU A 46 -22.47 -8.56 -4.93
C GLU A 46 -23.39 -9.72 -5.35
N ALA A 47 -23.24 -10.90 -4.76
CA ALA A 47 -24.09 -12.05 -5.07
C ALA A 47 -25.50 -11.97 -4.44
N LYS A 48 -25.66 -11.21 -3.35
CA LYS A 48 -26.91 -11.12 -2.59
C LYS A 48 -27.62 -9.76 -2.74
N THR A 49 -27.01 -8.81 -3.45
CA THR A 49 -27.54 -7.48 -3.70
C THR A 49 -27.20 -7.01 -5.10
N ASP A 50 -27.76 -5.87 -5.50
CA ASP A 50 -27.37 -5.14 -6.71
C ASP A 50 -26.38 -3.99 -6.41
N ILE A 51 -25.71 -4.05 -5.26
CA ILE A 51 -24.69 -3.08 -4.87
C ILE A 51 -23.38 -3.47 -5.56
N ARG A 52 -22.80 -2.53 -6.31
CA ARG A 52 -21.45 -2.65 -6.85
C ARG A 52 -20.42 -2.45 -5.74
N VAL A 53 -19.43 -3.33 -5.64
CA VAL A 53 -18.37 -3.23 -4.63
C VAL A 53 -17.03 -2.85 -5.26
N GLU A 54 -16.52 -1.68 -4.92
CA GLU A 54 -15.13 -1.30 -5.22
C GLU A 54 -14.19 -1.93 -4.18
N ARG A 55 -13.12 -2.53 -4.68
CA ARG A 55 -12.10 -3.21 -3.87
C ARG A 55 -10.91 -2.27 -3.70
N ARG A 56 -10.66 -1.82 -2.47
CA ARG A 56 -9.44 -1.10 -2.07
C ARG A 56 -8.55 -1.98 -1.21
N LEU A 57 -8.02 -3.03 -1.83
CA LEU A 57 -7.23 -4.04 -1.14
C LEU A 57 -5.80 -3.55 -0.93
N GLY A 58 -5.16 -4.06 0.13
CA GLY A 58 -3.74 -3.85 0.37
C GLY A 58 -3.35 -2.49 0.93
N LEU A 59 -4.27 -1.78 1.61
CA LEU A 59 -3.93 -0.59 2.40
C LEU A 59 -2.89 -0.97 3.45
N ALA A 60 -1.82 -0.19 3.66
CA ALA A 60 -0.66 -0.54 4.49
C ALA A 60 -0.95 -1.33 5.80
N GLY A 61 -0.77 -0.70 6.96
CA GLY A 61 -0.92 -1.35 8.25
C GLY A 61 -2.31 -1.12 8.85
N THR A 62 -2.54 -1.68 10.04
CA THR A 62 -3.76 -1.47 10.84
C THR A 62 -4.18 -0.01 10.93
N GLN A 63 -3.25 0.91 11.21
CA GLN A 63 -3.60 2.33 11.34
C GLN A 63 -4.13 2.93 10.04
N VAL A 64 -3.55 2.54 8.90
CA VAL A 64 -3.95 3.07 7.58
C VAL A 64 -5.33 2.56 7.19
N ALA A 65 -5.61 1.28 7.38
CA ALA A 65 -6.95 0.71 7.13
C ALA A 65 -8.00 1.34 8.05
N PHE A 66 -7.67 1.52 9.33
CA PHE A 66 -8.58 2.14 10.30
C PHE A 66 -8.87 3.61 9.99
N GLU A 67 -7.85 4.40 9.65
CA GLU A 67 -8.03 5.80 9.22
C GLU A 67 -8.84 5.90 7.92
N ALA A 68 -8.62 4.98 6.96
CA ALA A 68 -9.43 4.91 5.75
C ALA A 68 -10.92 4.65 6.07
N LEU A 69 -11.22 3.75 7.01
CA LEU A 69 -12.59 3.49 7.44
C LEU A 69 -13.21 4.70 8.14
N LYS A 70 -12.47 5.33 9.06
CA LYS A 70 -12.94 6.50 9.83
C LYS A 70 -13.24 7.70 8.92
N THR A 71 -12.43 7.91 7.89
CA THR A 71 -12.57 9.03 6.94
C THR A 71 -13.54 8.75 5.79
N GLY A 72 -14.11 7.54 5.70
CA GLY A 72 -15.01 7.15 4.62
C GLY A 72 -14.31 6.83 3.30
N ALA A 73 -12.98 6.68 3.30
CA ALA A 73 -12.23 6.19 2.15
C ALA A 73 -12.48 4.68 1.90
N ILE A 74 -12.95 3.95 2.90
CA ILE A 74 -13.56 2.61 2.75
C ILE A 74 -14.81 2.55 3.64
N ASP A 75 -15.76 1.71 3.29
CA ASP A 75 -17.01 1.52 4.02
C ASP A 75 -16.95 0.37 5.04
N LEU A 76 -16.15 -0.66 4.72
CA LEU A 76 -15.88 -1.79 5.60
C LEU A 76 -14.57 -2.47 5.27
N TYR A 77 -14.01 -3.19 6.24
CA TYR A 77 -12.89 -4.11 6.02
C TYR A 77 -12.85 -5.22 7.08
N PRO A 78 -12.13 -6.33 6.85
CA PRO A 78 -11.89 -7.35 7.87
C PRO A 78 -10.89 -6.86 8.92
N GLU A 79 -11.24 -6.96 10.20
CA GLU A 79 -10.40 -6.59 11.33
C GLU A 79 -10.43 -7.67 12.42
N TYR A 80 -9.44 -7.65 13.31
CA TYR A 80 -9.25 -8.64 14.36
C TYR A 80 -9.47 -8.00 15.72
N THR A 81 -10.26 -8.64 16.57
CA THR A 81 -10.70 -8.08 17.87
C THR A 81 -9.51 -7.66 18.76
N GLY A 82 -8.50 -8.53 18.90
CA GLY A 82 -7.27 -8.20 19.65
C GLY A 82 -6.49 -7.02 19.07
N THR A 83 -6.48 -6.85 17.74
CA THR A 83 -5.86 -5.70 17.08
C THR A 83 -6.63 -4.41 17.39
N GLY A 84 -7.96 -4.48 17.34
CA GLY A 84 -8.83 -3.36 17.72
C GLY A 84 -8.59 -2.91 19.16
N LEU A 85 -8.43 -3.84 20.09
CA LEU A 85 -8.22 -3.53 21.50
C LEU A 85 -6.81 -2.98 21.78
N VAL A 86 -5.77 -3.69 21.33
CA VAL A 86 -4.38 -3.37 21.71
C VAL A 86 -3.78 -2.30 20.81
N SER A 87 -3.95 -2.43 19.49
CA SER A 87 -3.27 -1.57 18.53
C SER A 87 -4.03 -0.27 18.25
N ILE A 88 -5.36 -0.32 18.19
CA ILE A 88 -6.19 0.86 17.89
C ILE A 88 -6.60 1.60 19.16
N LEU A 89 -7.24 0.92 20.13
CA LEU A 89 -7.67 1.55 21.38
C LEU A 89 -6.54 1.81 22.37
N LYS A 90 -5.35 1.23 22.15
CA LYS A 90 -4.19 1.31 23.06
C LYS A 90 -4.51 0.81 24.48
N GLN A 91 -5.39 -0.18 24.59
CA GLN A 91 -5.76 -0.81 25.86
C GLN A 91 -4.97 -2.10 26.10
N ALA A 92 -4.93 -2.54 27.35
CA ALA A 92 -4.34 -3.83 27.69
C ALA A 92 -5.12 -4.99 27.04
N PRO A 93 -4.43 -6.07 26.62
CA PRO A 93 -5.09 -7.25 26.08
C PRO A 93 -6.07 -7.85 27.10
N ALA A 94 -7.24 -8.28 26.63
CA ALA A 94 -8.18 -9.03 27.44
C ALA A 94 -7.92 -10.54 27.31
N LYS A 95 -8.31 -11.30 28.35
CA LYS A 95 -8.03 -12.74 28.45
C LYS A 95 -9.06 -13.63 27.76
N SER A 96 -10.21 -13.10 27.36
CA SER A 96 -11.29 -13.88 26.75
C SER A 96 -11.78 -13.21 25.47
N ALA A 97 -12.11 -14.03 24.47
CA ALA A 97 -12.67 -13.60 23.18
C ALA A 97 -13.91 -12.72 23.38
N ARG A 98 -14.83 -13.17 24.24
CA ARG A 98 -16.05 -12.45 24.60
C ARG A 98 -15.78 -11.05 25.17
N ASP A 99 -14.84 -10.92 26.11
CA ASP A 99 -14.53 -9.63 26.72
C ASP A 99 -13.87 -8.69 25.72
N THR A 100 -12.95 -9.19 24.89
CA THR A 100 -12.32 -8.41 23.81
C THR A 100 -13.38 -7.90 22.85
N LEU A 101 -14.26 -8.76 22.35
CA LEU A 101 -15.32 -8.41 21.40
C LEU A 101 -16.29 -7.38 21.97
N ASN A 102 -16.74 -7.54 23.22
CA ASN A 102 -17.63 -6.60 23.88
C ASN A 102 -16.99 -5.21 24.02
N ARG A 103 -15.71 -5.15 24.43
CA ARG A 103 -14.99 -3.89 24.57
C ARG A 103 -14.84 -3.17 23.23
N VAL A 104 -14.38 -3.87 22.18
CA VAL A 104 -14.20 -3.23 20.87
C VAL A 104 -15.53 -2.79 20.29
N ARG A 105 -16.63 -3.54 20.48
CA ARG A 105 -17.98 -3.10 20.05
C ARG A 105 -18.40 -1.79 20.69
N VAL A 106 -18.30 -1.68 22.01
CA VAL A 106 -18.73 -0.47 22.75
C VAL A 106 -17.86 0.73 22.41
N GLU A 107 -16.55 0.57 22.45
CA GLU A 107 -15.60 1.67 22.25
C GLU A 107 -15.59 2.16 20.80
N PHE A 108 -15.69 1.26 19.80
CA PHE A 108 -15.66 1.68 18.39
C PHE A 108 -16.96 2.37 17.97
N LEU A 109 -18.10 1.88 18.48
CA LEU A 109 -19.39 2.52 18.22
C LEU A 109 -19.41 3.92 18.84
N SER A 110 -19.08 4.04 20.14
CA SER A 110 -19.16 5.31 20.86
C SER A 110 -18.18 6.38 20.38
N ARG A 111 -16.97 6.00 19.95
CA ARG A 111 -15.93 6.98 19.55
C ARG A 111 -16.00 7.37 18.08
N TRP A 112 -16.44 6.45 17.21
CA TRP A 112 -16.26 6.60 15.76
C TRP A 112 -17.48 6.15 14.93
N ASN A 113 -18.59 5.73 15.55
CA ASN A 113 -19.75 5.16 14.86
C ASN A 113 -19.37 4.00 13.94
N LEU A 114 -18.51 3.10 14.44
CA LEU A 114 -18.07 1.90 13.74
C LEU A 114 -18.63 0.65 14.41
N VAL A 115 -19.17 -0.26 13.60
CA VAL A 115 -19.90 -1.45 14.05
C VAL A 115 -19.10 -2.70 13.70
N TRP A 116 -18.88 -3.54 14.70
CA TRP A 116 -18.31 -4.88 14.54
C TRP A 116 -19.41 -5.92 14.34
N ILE A 117 -19.40 -6.60 13.20
CA ILE A 117 -20.20 -7.80 12.97
C ILE A 117 -19.67 -8.94 13.86
N SER A 118 -20.46 -9.98 14.07
CA SER A 118 -20.01 -11.18 14.79
C SER A 118 -18.79 -11.83 14.12
N PRO A 119 -17.90 -12.45 14.92
CA PRO A 119 -16.74 -13.16 14.41
C PRO A 119 -17.06 -14.20 13.34
N LEU A 120 -16.10 -14.39 12.42
CA LEU A 120 -16.24 -15.28 11.27
C LEU A 120 -16.11 -16.77 11.64
N GLY A 121 -15.67 -17.11 12.85
CA GLY A 121 -15.51 -18.49 13.33
C GLY A 121 -14.08 -18.97 13.56
N PHE A 122 -13.07 -18.12 13.30
CA PHE A 122 -11.67 -18.46 13.53
C PHE A 122 -10.90 -17.33 14.22
N GLU A 123 -9.77 -17.72 14.81
CA GLU A 123 -8.79 -16.80 15.39
C GLU A 123 -7.46 -16.86 14.63
N ASN A 124 -6.92 -15.70 14.30
CA ASN A 124 -5.58 -15.54 13.77
C ASN A 124 -4.66 -14.91 14.83
N SER A 125 -4.18 -15.76 15.74
CA SER A 125 -3.30 -15.36 16.83
C SER A 125 -1.83 -15.63 16.50
N TYR A 126 -0.93 -15.04 17.28
CA TYR A 126 0.47 -15.44 17.28
C TYR A 126 0.62 -16.81 17.94
N ALA A 127 1.57 -17.58 17.45
CA ALA A 127 2.04 -18.79 18.10
C ALA A 127 3.55 -18.97 17.89
N LEU A 128 4.14 -19.91 18.64
CA LEU A 128 5.51 -20.34 18.42
C LEU A 128 5.51 -21.72 17.76
N ALA A 129 6.32 -21.90 16.73
CA ALA A 129 6.42 -23.15 16.00
C ALA A 129 7.87 -23.64 15.91
N VAL A 130 8.02 -24.96 15.94
CA VAL A 130 9.30 -25.66 15.84
C VAL A 130 9.17 -26.77 14.78
N PRO A 131 10.19 -27.04 13.94
CA PRO A 131 10.15 -28.18 13.03
C PRO A 131 9.78 -29.47 13.78
N ARG A 132 8.85 -30.27 13.25
CA ARG A 132 8.27 -31.44 13.96
C ARG A 132 9.32 -32.45 14.38
N THR A 133 10.33 -32.67 13.54
CA THR A 133 11.48 -33.53 13.85
C THR A 133 12.18 -33.08 15.12
N ARG A 134 12.45 -31.77 15.23
CA ARG A 134 13.12 -31.16 16.38
C ARG A 134 12.22 -31.09 17.61
N ALA A 135 10.94 -30.78 17.44
CA ALA A 135 9.96 -30.80 18.52
C ALA A 135 9.89 -32.19 19.17
N LYS A 136 9.91 -33.28 18.37
CA LYS A 136 9.97 -34.66 18.88
C LYS A 136 11.28 -34.97 19.60
N GLN A 137 12.43 -34.60 19.03
CA GLN A 137 13.75 -34.83 19.62
C GLN A 137 13.89 -34.12 20.98
N LEU A 138 13.43 -32.87 21.07
CA LEU A 138 13.51 -32.04 22.26
C LEU A 138 12.30 -32.18 23.20
N LYS A 139 11.33 -33.04 22.84
CA LYS A 139 10.08 -33.29 23.57
C LYS A 139 9.28 -32.01 23.87
N LEU A 140 9.24 -31.10 22.90
CA LEU A 140 8.51 -29.83 23.00
C LEU A 140 7.03 -30.01 22.64
N ARG A 141 6.15 -29.57 23.53
CA ARG A 141 4.69 -29.48 23.30
C ARG A 141 4.13 -28.12 23.64
N THR A 142 4.65 -27.49 24.70
CA THR A 142 4.15 -26.22 25.23
C THR A 142 5.20 -25.11 25.10
N ILE A 143 4.78 -23.84 25.22
CA ILE A 143 5.70 -22.71 25.34
C ILE A 143 6.51 -22.82 26.64
N SER A 144 5.91 -23.31 27.74
CA SER A 144 6.64 -23.61 28.98
C SER A 144 7.78 -24.63 28.80
N ASP A 145 7.62 -25.64 27.93
CA ASP A 145 8.71 -26.58 27.63
C ASP A 145 9.83 -25.92 26.81
N LEU A 146 9.45 -25.10 25.83
CA LEU A 146 10.40 -24.34 25.03
C LEU A 146 11.23 -23.39 25.91
N ALA A 147 10.60 -22.70 26.87
CA ALA A 147 11.28 -21.74 27.74
C ALA A 147 12.47 -22.35 28.50
N LYS A 148 12.38 -23.63 28.89
CA LYS A 148 13.45 -24.34 29.62
C LYS A 148 14.73 -24.50 28.79
N ILE A 149 14.61 -24.60 27.47
CA ILE A 149 15.73 -24.89 26.56
C ILE A 149 16.04 -23.77 25.57
N ALA A 150 15.19 -22.73 25.52
CA ALA A 150 15.35 -21.56 24.67
C ALA A 150 16.76 -20.95 24.70
N PRO A 151 17.50 -20.90 25.84
CA PRO A 151 18.86 -20.36 25.87
C PRO A 151 19.89 -21.11 25.00
N THR A 152 19.52 -22.30 24.48
CA THR A 152 20.33 -23.09 23.55
C THR A 152 19.90 -22.95 22.09
N LEU A 153 18.72 -22.36 21.84
CA LEU A 153 18.06 -22.32 20.53
C LEU A 153 18.16 -20.92 19.89
N LYS A 154 18.17 -20.92 18.57
CA LYS A 154 18.12 -19.72 17.72
C LYS A 154 16.70 -19.51 17.21
N ALA A 155 16.14 -18.31 17.40
CA ALA A 155 14.79 -17.98 16.96
C ALA A 155 14.81 -17.06 15.74
N GLY A 156 14.07 -17.42 14.68
CA GLY A 156 13.81 -16.57 13.52
C GLY A 156 12.48 -15.87 13.72
N LEU A 157 12.50 -14.57 14.04
CA LEU A 157 11.31 -13.84 14.46
C LEU A 157 10.96 -12.68 13.52
N GLY A 158 9.67 -12.38 13.38
CA GLY A 158 9.19 -11.22 12.63
C GLY A 158 9.58 -9.89 13.32
N TYR A 159 9.86 -8.85 12.52
CA TYR A 159 10.26 -7.53 13.02
C TYR A 159 9.29 -6.95 14.06
N GLU A 160 7.99 -7.05 13.82
CA GLU A 160 6.96 -6.55 14.74
C GLU A 160 6.91 -7.39 16.03
N PHE A 161 6.95 -8.73 15.90
CA PHE A 161 6.81 -9.65 17.03
C PHE A 161 7.90 -9.45 18.10
N VAL A 162 9.09 -9.01 17.70
CA VAL A 162 10.19 -8.71 18.63
C VAL A 162 9.93 -7.45 19.47
N GLN A 163 9.14 -6.50 18.97
CA GLN A 163 8.93 -5.20 19.62
C GLN A 163 7.59 -5.11 20.37
N ARG A 164 6.62 -5.94 20.02
CA ARG A 164 5.26 -5.89 20.55
C ARG A 164 5.19 -6.27 22.05
N PRO A 165 4.35 -5.59 22.87
CA PRO A 165 4.13 -6.00 24.25
C PRO A 165 3.59 -7.42 24.40
N ASP A 166 2.71 -7.84 23.49
CA ASP A 166 2.17 -9.20 23.35
C ASP A 166 3.07 -10.12 22.47
N GLY A 167 4.33 -9.74 22.27
CA GLY A 167 5.36 -10.52 21.60
C GLY A 167 6.48 -10.95 22.55
N ILE A 168 7.74 -10.86 22.12
CA ILE A 168 8.90 -11.29 22.93
C ILE A 168 9.01 -10.62 24.31
N PRO A 169 8.81 -9.29 24.45
CA PRO A 169 8.79 -8.64 25.76
C PRO A 169 7.81 -9.30 26.76
N GLY A 170 6.57 -9.57 26.36
CA GLY A 170 5.58 -10.21 27.22
C GLY A 170 5.82 -11.70 27.43
N LEU A 171 6.34 -12.42 26.43
CA LEU A 171 6.73 -13.83 26.57
C LEU A 171 7.90 -14.00 27.56
N ARG A 172 8.86 -13.06 27.57
CA ARG A 172 9.93 -13.01 28.58
C ARG A 172 9.36 -12.86 29.99
N GLN A 173 8.41 -11.94 30.16
CA GLN A 173 7.78 -11.71 31.46
C GLN A 173 6.92 -12.90 31.92
N THR A 174 6.19 -13.53 31.00
CA THR A 174 5.19 -14.56 31.33
C THR A 174 5.78 -15.95 31.45
N TYR A 175 6.74 -16.29 30.59
CA TYR A 175 7.34 -17.63 30.50
C TYR A 175 8.82 -17.67 30.89
N GLY A 176 9.49 -16.54 31.05
CA GLY A 176 10.97 -16.51 31.15
C GLY A 176 11.65 -16.86 29.83
N LEU A 177 10.97 -16.69 28.69
CA LEU A 177 11.45 -17.12 27.38
C LEU A 177 12.65 -16.29 26.90
N ALA A 178 13.86 -16.85 26.96
CA ALA A 178 15.09 -16.19 26.52
C ALA A 178 15.86 -17.08 25.54
N PHE A 179 15.96 -16.66 24.28
CA PHE A 179 16.70 -17.39 23.24
C PHE A 179 18.20 -17.10 23.27
N LYS A 180 19.01 -18.05 22.77
CA LYS A 180 20.46 -17.85 22.53
C LYS A 180 20.70 -16.66 21.61
N GLU A 181 19.94 -16.61 20.52
CA GLU A 181 20.03 -15.61 19.48
C GLU A 181 18.64 -15.41 18.86
N ILE A 182 18.30 -14.16 18.55
CA ILE A 182 17.10 -13.80 17.80
C ILE A 182 17.54 -13.17 16.49
N VAL A 183 17.13 -13.77 15.37
CA VAL A 183 17.33 -13.23 14.03
C VAL A 183 16.02 -12.67 13.54
N THR A 184 15.99 -11.37 13.28
CA THR A 184 14.81 -10.70 12.71
C THR A 184 14.78 -10.88 11.20
N MET A 185 13.67 -11.39 10.67
CA MET A 185 13.51 -11.63 9.23
C MET A 185 12.06 -11.50 8.78
N GLN A 186 11.82 -11.41 7.47
CA GLN A 186 10.47 -11.34 6.92
C GLN A 186 9.72 -12.67 7.07
N GLN A 187 8.38 -12.60 7.16
CA GLN A 187 7.50 -13.75 7.40
C GLN A 187 7.73 -14.92 6.42
N THR A 188 7.90 -14.61 5.13
CA THR A 188 8.15 -15.62 4.07
C THR A 188 9.50 -16.31 4.23
N MET A 189 10.54 -15.59 4.66
CA MET A 189 11.91 -16.13 4.81
C MET A 189 12.05 -17.06 6.02
N LYS A 190 11.21 -16.89 7.05
CA LYS A 190 11.26 -17.69 8.29
C LYS A 190 11.10 -19.18 8.04
N TYR A 191 10.11 -19.56 7.24
CA TYR A 191 9.85 -20.98 6.96
C TYR A 191 11.02 -21.62 6.22
N GLN A 192 11.62 -20.91 5.27
CA GLN A 192 12.81 -21.38 4.54
C GLN A 192 14.01 -21.53 5.48
N ALA A 193 14.29 -20.51 6.30
CA ALA A 193 15.41 -20.51 7.25
C ALA A 193 15.28 -21.63 8.30
N ALA A 194 14.07 -21.90 8.78
CA ALA A 194 13.83 -23.02 9.69
C ALA A 194 13.95 -24.37 8.99
N ASN A 195 13.51 -24.48 7.74
CA ASN A 195 13.63 -25.70 6.95
C ASN A 195 15.09 -26.06 6.61
N THR A 196 15.95 -25.05 6.43
CA THR A 196 17.41 -25.24 6.23
C THR A 196 18.19 -25.39 7.54
N GLY A 197 17.53 -25.29 8.70
CA GLY A 197 18.16 -25.40 10.02
C GLY A 197 18.95 -24.17 10.46
N GLU A 198 18.80 -23.03 9.78
CA GLU A 198 19.42 -21.76 10.16
C GLU A 198 18.81 -21.18 11.45
N VAL A 199 17.53 -21.46 11.69
CA VAL A 199 16.80 -21.13 12.92
C VAL A 199 16.00 -22.33 13.42
N ASP A 200 15.77 -22.39 14.73
CA ASP A 200 15.15 -23.52 15.41
C ASP A 200 13.67 -23.29 15.73
N VAL A 201 13.29 -22.02 15.95
CA VAL A 201 11.97 -21.61 16.42
C VAL A 201 11.49 -20.41 15.61
N LEU A 202 10.21 -20.40 15.25
CA LEU A 202 9.55 -19.32 14.54
C LEU A 202 8.40 -18.74 15.37
N ASP A 203 8.13 -17.44 15.26
CA ASP A 203 6.75 -16.97 15.45
C ASP A 203 5.95 -17.29 14.19
N VAL A 204 4.69 -17.67 14.34
CA VAL A 204 3.78 -17.95 13.22
C VAL A 204 2.41 -17.38 13.54
N TYR A 205 1.58 -17.27 12.50
CA TYR A 205 0.15 -17.02 12.64
C TYR A 205 -0.60 -18.35 12.65
N THR A 206 -1.59 -18.50 13.53
CA THR A 206 -2.35 -19.77 13.66
C THR A 206 -3.08 -20.17 12.39
N THR A 207 -3.39 -19.23 11.51
CA THR A 207 -4.04 -19.46 10.22
C THR A 207 -3.09 -19.50 9.02
N ASP A 208 -1.77 -19.40 9.23
CA ASP A 208 -0.80 -19.40 8.13
C ASP A 208 -0.86 -20.72 7.36
N GLY A 209 -1.11 -20.64 6.06
CA GLY A 209 -1.29 -21.82 5.21
C GLY A 209 -0.02 -22.66 5.10
N ARG A 210 1.15 -22.02 5.27
CA ARG A 210 2.45 -22.70 5.26
C ARG A 210 2.61 -23.74 6.36
N LEU A 211 1.89 -23.62 7.46
CA LEU A 211 1.87 -24.65 8.52
C LEU A 211 1.34 -26.01 8.03
N ALA A 212 0.59 -26.03 6.93
CA ALA A 212 0.09 -27.27 6.34
C ALA A 212 1.07 -27.92 5.34
N VAL A 213 2.02 -27.16 4.78
CA VAL A 213 3.03 -27.67 3.84
C VAL A 213 4.35 -27.97 4.52
N TYR A 214 4.78 -27.08 5.42
CA TYR A 214 5.98 -27.32 6.18
C TYR A 214 5.67 -28.12 7.44
N ASP A 215 6.51 -29.10 7.74
CA ASP A 215 6.30 -30.01 8.87
C ASP A 215 6.69 -29.37 10.21
N PHE A 216 5.83 -28.47 10.71
CA PHE A 216 5.99 -27.79 11.99
C PHE A 216 5.06 -28.35 13.07
N THR A 217 5.48 -28.18 14.32
CA THR A 217 4.65 -28.31 15.51
C THR A 217 4.44 -26.93 16.10
N VAL A 218 3.20 -26.46 16.07
CA VAL A 218 2.77 -25.25 16.80
C VAL A 218 2.68 -25.62 18.28
N LEU A 219 3.39 -24.88 19.14
CA LEU A 219 3.43 -25.12 20.58
C LEU A 219 2.19 -24.56 21.26
N GLU A 220 1.66 -25.31 22.23
CA GLU A 220 0.53 -24.88 23.05
C GLU A 220 0.93 -23.71 23.96
N ASP A 221 0.14 -22.62 23.92
CA ASP A 221 0.23 -21.49 24.86
C ASP A 221 -0.45 -21.85 26.18
N ASP A 222 0.24 -22.65 27.00
CA ASP A 222 -0.30 -23.27 28.22
C ASP A 222 -0.70 -22.28 29.34
N ARG A 223 -0.24 -21.02 29.25
CA ARG A 223 -0.61 -19.91 30.15
C ARG A 223 -1.58 -18.90 29.52
N ARG A 224 -2.05 -19.13 28.29
CA ARG A 224 -2.97 -18.25 27.55
C ARG A 224 -2.46 -16.80 27.51
N PHE A 225 -1.20 -16.64 27.15
CA PHE A 225 -0.54 -15.35 27.02
C PHE A 225 -1.08 -14.54 25.83
N PHE A 226 -1.27 -15.18 24.68
CA PHE A 226 -1.69 -14.46 23.48
C PHE A 226 -3.16 -14.05 23.58
N PRO A 227 -3.48 -12.78 23.29
CA PRO A 227 -4.86 -12.32 23.28
C PRO A 227 -5.65 -12.99 22.13
N PRO A 228 -6.98 -13.05 22.25
CA PRO A 228 -7.83 -13.55 21.19
C PRO A 228 -7.84 -12.58 20.00
N TYR A 229 -7.69 -13.14 18.80
CA TYR A 229 -7.66 -12.40 17.54
C TYR A 229 -8.73 -12.94 16.58
N GLU A 230 -9.98 -12.87 17.03
CA GLU A 230 -11.13 -13.24 16.20
C GLU A 230 -11.28 -12.29 15.03
N ALA A 231 -11.35 -12.83 13.81
CA ALA A 231 -11.60 -12.04 12.61
C ALA A 231 -13.08 -11.69 12.50
N ALA A 232 -13.39 -10.44 12.13
CA ALA A 232 -14.75 -9.94 11.95
C ALA A 232 -14.79 -8.79 10.92
N ALA A 233 -15.97 -8.50 10.37
CA ALA A 233 -16.16 -7.30 9.57
C ALA A 233 -16.34 -6.07 10.47
N LEU A 234 -15.55 -5.03 10.22
CA LEU A 234 -15.70 -3.70 10.83
C LEU A 234 -16.26 -2.73 9.78
N ILE A 235 -17.40 -2.11 10.10
CA ILE A 235 -18.24 -1.38 9.14
C ILE A 235 -18.60 0.00 9.69
N ARG A 236 -18.72 1.01 8.84
CA ARG A 236 -19.28 2.32 9.25
C ARG A 236 -20.78 2.18 9.51
N GLU A 237 -21.28 2.75 10.61
CA GLU A 237 -22.71 2.78 10.92
C GLU A 237 -23.51 3.47 9.81
N GLU A 238 -22.95 4.51 9.19
CA GLU A 238 -23.55 5.21 8.04
C GLU A 238 -23.81 4.25 6.87
N THR A 239 -22.86 3.35 6.56
CA THR A 239 -23.00 2.34 5.51
C THR A 239 -24.14 1.38 5.83
N LEU A 240 -24.27 0.95 7.10
CA LEU A 240 -25.38 0.10 7.55
C LEU A 240 -26.73 0.82 7.52
N THR A 241 -26.74 2.12 7.83
CA THR A 241 -27.96 2.95 7.76
C THR A 241 -28.43 3.10 6.31
N ARG A 242 -27.49 3.33 5.38
CA ARG A 242 -27.77 3.47 3.95
C ARG A 242 -28.10 2.14 3.28
N TYR A 243 -27.44 1.05 3.69
CA TYR A 243 -27.62 -0.29 3.12
C TYR A 243 -27.81 -1.35 4.23
N PRO A 244 -28.97 -1.39 4.91
CA PRO A 244 -29.18 -2.27 6.07
C PRO A 244 -28.98 -3.76 5.77
N ARG A 245 -29.23 -4.18 4.52
CA ARG A 245 -29.02 -5.56 4.06
C ARG A 245 -27.57 -6.01 4.14
N VAL A 246 -26.59 -5.10 4.07
CA VAL A 246 -25.16 -5.46 4.11
C VAL A 246 -24.79 -6.12 5.43
N GLY A 247 -25.30 -5.60 6.56
CA GLY A 247 -25.07 -6.20 7.88
C GLY A 247 -25.66 -7.61 8.00
N VAL A 248 -26.86 -7.82 7.45
CA VAL A 248 -27.53 -9.14 7.41
C VAL A 248 -26.75 -10.13 6.56
N ILE A 249 -26.27 -9.70 5.39
CA ILE A 249 -25.51 -10.54 4.46
C ILE A 249 -24.17 -10.95 5.08
N LEU A 250 -23.42 -10.01 5.64
CA LEU A 250 -22.13 -10.32 6.27
C LEU A 250 -22.29 -11.18 7.53
N SER A 251 -23.43 -11.10 8.20
CA SER A 251 -23.74 -11.96 9.34
C SER A 251 -23.94 -13.43 8.93
N LEU A 252 -24.18 -13.75 7.65
CA LEU A 252 -24.17 -15.13 7.14
C LEU A 252 -22.79 -15.80 7.27
N LEU A 253 -21.72 -15.02 7.43
CA LEU A 253 -20.36 -15.52 7.64
C LEU A 253 -20.04 -15.78 9.13
N THR A 254 -20.99 -15.54 10.04
CA THR A 254 -20.77 -15.77 11.48
C THR A 254 -20.54 -17.26 11.73
N ASP A 255 -19.42 -17.58 12.37
CA ASP A 255 -18.98 -18.95 12.66
C ASP A 255 -18.87 -19.88 11.42
N ALA A 256 -18.76 -19.31 10.22
CA ALA A 256 -18.75 -20.07 8.96
C ALA A 256 -17.34 -20.51 8.53
N LEU A 257 -16.29 -19.83 9.00
CA LEU A 257 -14.89 -20.07 8.62
C LEU A 257 -14.12 -20.58 9.84
N ASP A 258 -13.68 -21.83 9.82
CA ASP A 258 -12.79 -22.37 10.86
C ASP A 258 -11.30 -22.21 10.52
N THR A 259 -10.44 -22.42 11.53
CA THR A 259 -8.97 -22.26 11.38
C THR A 259 -8.39 -23.18 10.31
N LYS A 260 -8.89 -24.42 10.16
CA LYS A 260 -8.34 -25.39 9.19
C LYS A 260 -8.70 -24.98 7.77
N LEU A 261 -9.95 -24.57 7.55
CA LEU A 261 -10.40 -24.02 6.29
C LEU A 261 -9.56 -22.79 5.94
N MET A 262 -9.37 -21.85 6.86
CA MET A 262 -8.55 -20.66 6.61
C MET A 262 -7.09 -20.99 6.28
N GLN A 263 -6.46 -21.93 7.00
CA GLN A 263 -5.12 -22.43 6.63
C GLN A 263 -5.10 -22.98 5.20
N SER A 264 -6.10 -23.77 4.82
CA SER A 264 -6.18 -24.35 3.48
C SER A 264 -6.34 -23.28 2.38
N LEU A 265 -7.15 -22.26 2.63
CA LEU A 265 -7.38 -21.14 1.70
C LEU A 265 -6.12 -20.27 1.58
N ASN A 266 -5.52 -19.90 2.71
CA ASN A 266 -4.26 -19.14 2.74
C ASN A 266 -3.15 -19.90 2.00
N LEU A 267 -3.06 -21.22 2.17
CA LEU A 267 -2.06 -22.04 1.48
C LEU A 267 -2.19 -21.98 -0.04
N ARG A 268 -3.43 -22.01 -0.55
CA ARG A 268 -3.70 -21.95 -1.99
C ARG A 268 -3.14 -20.67 -2.61
N ILE A 269 -3.28 -19.56 -1.92
CA ILE A 269 -2.77 -18.27 -2.37
C ILE A 269 -1.24 -18.19 -2.20
N GLN A 270 -0.74 -18.61 -1.04
CA GLN A 270 0.66 -18.42 -0.65
C GLN A 270 1.65 -19.34 -1.39
N GLU A 271 1.26 -20.59 -1.64
CA GLU A 271 2.15 -21.63 -2.18
C GLU A 271 1.67 -22.21 -3.51
N LYS A 272 0.35 -22.29 -3.73
CA LYS A 272 -0.20 -22.83 -4.99
C LYS A 272 -0.39 -21.77 -6.09
N GLY A 273 -0.30 -20.48 -5.74
CA GLY A 273 -0.42 -19.37 -6.67
C GLY A 273 -1.84 -19.12 -7.16
N ASP A 274 -2.87 -19.63 -6.46
CA ASP A 274 -4.26 -19.35 -6.80
C ASP A 274 -4.58 -17.86 -6.59
N THR A 275 -5.41 -17.29 -7.47
CA THR A 275 -5.86 -15.90 -7.33
C THR A 275 -6.79 -15.74 -6.12
N VAL A 276 -6.76 -14.57 -5.49
CA VAL A 276 -7.56 -14.26 -4.30
C VAL A 276 -9.06 -14.38 -4.61
N GLU A 277 -9.46 -13.93 -5.79
CA GLU A 277 -10.83 -13.94 -6.29
C GLU A 277 -11.39 -15.35 -6.41
N ARG A 278 -10.59 -16.28 -6.96
CA ARG A 278 -10.97 -17.68 -7.04
C ARG A 278 -11.07 -18.32 -5.66
N VAL A 279 -10.06 -18.11 -4.82
CA VAL A 279 -10.05 -18.72 -3.48
C VAL A 279 -11.21 -18.19 -2.63
N ALA A 280 -11.57 -16.92 -2.77
CA ALA A 280 -12.75 -16.33 -2.13
C ALA A 280 -14.06 -16.97 -2.63
N HIS A 281 -14.19 -17.18 -3.94
CA HIS A 281 -15.33 -17.85 -4.54
C HIS A 281 -15.49 -19.27 -4.00
N ASP A 282 -14.42 -20.06 -4.04
CA ASP A 282 -14.41 -21.43 -3.57
C ASP A 282 -14.65 -21.52 -2.05
N ALA A 283 -14.20 -20.52 -1.28
CA ALA A 283 -14.52 -20.42 0.15
C ALA A 283 -16.02 -20.25 0.37
N LEU A 284 -16.69 -19.39 -0.42
CA LEU A 284 -18.14 -19.18 -0.37
C LEU A 284 -18.93 -20.42 -0.82
N GLU A 285 -18.42 -21.20 -1.76
CA GLU A 285 -18.98 -22.51 -2.12
C GLU A 285 -18.81 -23.53 -0.98
N ALA A 286 -17.61 -23.60 -0.39
CA ALA A 286 -17.29 -24.55 0.68
C ALA A 286 -18.17 -24.36 1.93
N ILE A 287 -18.54 -23.12 2.24
CA ILE A 287 -19.46 -22.79 3.34
C ILE A 287 -20.94 -22.75 2.91
N GLY A 288 -21.24 -23.17 1.68
CA GLY A 288 -22.61 -23.35 1.17
C GLY A 288 -23.37 -22.06 0.83
N LEU A 289 -22.69 -20.92 0.74
CA LEU A 289 -23.31 -19.64 0.38
C LEU A 289 -23.44 -19.47 -1.14
N PHE A 290 -22.53 -20.09 -1.90
CA PHE A 290 -22.55 -20.17 -3.36
C PHE A 290 -22.89 -21.59 -3.84
N LYS A 291 -23.39 -21.70 -5.08
CA LYS A 291 -23.64 -23.00 -5.72
C LYS A 291 -22.34 -23.49 -6.36
N PRO A 292 -21.99 -24.78 -6.25
CA PRO A 292 -20.84 -25.35 -6.93
C PRO A 292 -20.93 -25.10 -8.44
N GLN A 293 -19.98 -24.37 -9.00
CA GLN A 293 -19.80 -24.30 -10.46
C GLN A 293 -18.82 -25.39 -10.91
N PRO A 294 -18.99 -25.96 -12.11
CA PRO A 294 -17.98 -26.83 -12.70
C PRO A 294 -16.69 -26.03 -12.80
N THR A 295 -15.67 -26.45 -12.05
CA THR A 295 -14.34 -25.85 -12.11
C THR A 295 -13.87 -25.92 -13.55
N ALA A 296 -13.87 -24.79 -14.26
CA ALA A 296 -13.02 -24.65 -15.42
C ALA A 296 -11.62 -24.95 -14.92
N ALA A 297 -11.06 -26.08 -15.37
CA ALA A 297 -9.71 -26.47 -14.99
C ALA A 297 -8.80 -25.29 -15.34
N SER A 298 -8.38 -24.54 -14.33
CA SER A 298 -7.26 -23.63 -14.54
C SER A 298 -6.09 -24.53 -14.79
N ASP A 299 -5.54 -24.40 -15.99
CA ASP A 299 -4.34 -25.07 -16.39
C ASP A 299 -3.20 -24.64 -15.45
N ASN A 300 -3.02 -25.41 -14.36
CA ASN A 300 -2.05 -25.16 -13.31
C ASN A 300 -0.66 -25.73 -13.69
N SER A 301 -0.36 -25.89 -14.98
CA SER A 301 1.01 -26.04 -15.46
C SER A 301 1.65 -24.64 -15.53
N ARG A 302 2.45 -24.27 -14.53
CA ARG A 302 3.92 -24.40 -14.54
C ARG A 302 4.54 -23.83 -15.82
N ASP A 303 5.29 -22.74 -15.64
CA ASP A 303 5.97 -21.90 -16.64
C ASP A 303 5.05 -21.01 -17.49
N THR A 304 4.24 -20.17 -16.85
CA THR A 304 3.70 -18.99 -17.53
C THR A 304 4.87 -18.07 -17.85
N ASN A 305 5.37 -18.15 -19.08
CA ASN A 305 6.26 -17.17 -19.66
C ASN A 305 5.68 -15.78 -19.32
N MET A 306 6.50 -14.85 -18.83
CA MET A 306 6.10 -13.50 -18.43
C MET A 306 5.16 -12.86 -19.45
N PHE A 307 5.42 -13.10 -20.74
CA PHE A 307 4.59 -12.64 -21.84
C PHE A 307 3.13 -13.10 -21.75
N HIS A 308 2.89 -14.37 -21.44
CA HIS A 308 1.55 -14.93 -21.30
C HIS A 308 0.84 -14.33 -20.09
N TYR A 309 1.54 -14.19 -18.96
CA TYR A 309 0.98 -13.54 -17.76
C TYR A 309 0.52 -12.10 -18.05
N LEU A 310 1.37 -11.33 -18.73
CA LEU A 310 1.05 -9.94 -19.13
C LEU A 310 -0.15 -9.88 -20.08
N LEU A 311 -0.27 -10.85 -21.01
CA LEU A 311 -1.36 -10.90 -21.97
C LEU A 311 -2.71 -11.24 -21.30
N GLU A 312 -2.68 -12.17 -20.37
CA GLU A 312 -3.84 -12.59 -19.57
C GLU A 312 -4.34 -11.45 -18.67
N HIS A 313 -3.42 -10.74 -18.01
CA HIS A 313 -3.73 -9.66 -17.05
C HIS A 313 -3.75 -8.27 -17.69
N ARG A 314 -3.80 -8.17 -19.02
CA ARG A 314 -3.64 -6.90 -19.77
C ARG A 314 -4.64 -5.81 -19.37
N GLN A 315 -5.88 -6.16 -19.02
CA GLN A 315 -6.91 -5.17 -18.64
C GLN A 315 -6.62 -4.57 -17.26
N THR A 316 -6.26 -5.41 -16.30
CA THR A 316 -5.85 -5.00 -14.95
C THR A 316 -4.58 -4.14 -15.02
N LEU A 317 -3.58 -4.58 -15.79
CA LEU A 317 -2.34 -3.83 -16.00
C LEU A 317 -2.57 -2.50 -16.71
N ALA A 318 -3.48 -2.43 -17.68
CA ALA A 318 -3.85 -1.17 -18.33
C ALA A 318 -4.50 -0.20 -17.34
N THR A 319 -5.37 -0.70 -16.46
CA THR A 319 -6.01 0.10 -15.40
C THR A 319 -4.96 0.66 -14.44
N HIS A 320 -4.06 -0.20 -13.94
CA HIS A 320 -2.96 0.25 -13.08
C HIS A 320 -2.00 1.20 -13.79
N THR A 321 -1.71 1.01 -15.07
CA THR A 321 -0.89 1.95 -15.86
C THR A 321 -1.54 3.33 -15.93
N LEU A 322 -2.86 3.38 -16.14
CA LEU A 322 -3.62 4.63 -16.20
C LEU A 322 -3.67 5.34 -14.84
N GLU A 323 -3.90 4.60 -13.75
CA GLU A 323 -3.81 5.13 -12.38
C GLU A 323 -2.41 5.71 -12.11
N HIS A 324 -1.37 4.98 -12.51
CA HIS A 324 0.02 5.40 -12.33
C HIS A 324 0.34 6.69 -13.09
N LEU A 325 -0.10 6.78 -14.34
CA LEU A 325 0.02 7.97 -15.18
C LEU A 325 -0.73 9.16 -14.60
N ARG A 326 -1.95 8.95 -14.07
CA ARG A 326 -2.73 10.01 -13.42
C ARG A 326 -2.02 10.55 -12.18
N LEU A 327 -1.57 9.66 -11.29
CA LEU A 327 -0.82 10.02 -10.08
C LEU A 327 0.44 10.83 -10.42
N ALA A 328 1.28 10.29 -11.30
CA ALA A 328 2.55 10.92 -11.65
C ALA A 328 2.34 12.23 -12.43
N GLY A 329 1.41 12.24 -13.39
CA GLY A 329 1.08 13.40 -14.20
C GLY A 329 0.53 14.56 -13.38
N MET A 330 -0.41 14.30 -12.46
CA MET A 330 -0.97 15.34 -11.57
C MET A 330 0.09 15.90 -10.61
N GLY A 331 0.89 15.04 -9.97
CA GLY A 331 1.97 15.47 -9.10
C GLY A 331 3.00 16.34 -9.83
N LEU A 332 3.45 15.90 -11.02
CA LEU A 332 4.39 16.64 -11.85
C LEU A 332 3.80 17.98 -12.34
N SER A 333 2.54 17.99 -12.78
CA SER A 333 1.88 19.22 -13.28
C SER A 333 1.79 20.29 -12.20
N LEU A 334 1.38 19.92 -10.99
CA LEU A 334 1.38 20.83 -9.84
C LEU A 334 2.80 21.31 -9.52
N GLY A 335 3.80 20.45 -9.72
CA GLY A 335 5.21 20.79 -9.53
C GLY A 335 5.67 21.87 -10.50
N ILE A 336 5.38 21.68 -11.80
CA ILE A 336 5.70 22.63 -12.86
C ILE A 336 5.00 23.97 -12.60
N LEU A 337 3.69 23.94 -12.28
CA LEU A 337 2.86 25.12 -12.04
C LEU A 337 3.37 26.00 -10.89
N LEU A 338 4.05 25.42 -9.90
CA LEU A 338 4.66 26.19 -8.81
C LEU A 338 6.14 26.49 -9.04
N ALA A 339 6.95 25.46 -9.33
CA ALA A 339 8.39 25.54 -9.33
C ALA A 339 8.95 26.36 -10.50
N VAL A 340 8.31 26.34 -11.68
CA VAL A 340 8.75 27.17 -12.81
C VAL A 340 8.50 28.65 -12.49
N PRO A 341 7.27 29.12 -12.17
CA PRO A 341 7.06 30.52 -11.83
C PRO A 341 7.90 30.98 -10.63
N LEU A 342 8.04 30.14 -9.61
CA LEU A 342 8.88 30.45 -8.46
C LEU A 342 10.35 30.61 -8.86
N GLY A 343 10.87 29.77 -9.76
CA GLY A 343 12.21 29.90 -10.31
C GLY A 343 12.42 31.18 -11.11
N LEU A 344 11.41 31.60 -11.89
CA LEU A 344 11.42 32.88 -12.61
C LEU A 344 11.47 34.07 -11.64
N LEU A 345 10.67 34.03 -10.57
CA LEU A 345 10.59 35.11 -9.58
C LEU A 345 11.87 35.24 -8.76
N LEU A 346 12.52 34.12 -8.43
CA LEU A 346 13.73 34.07 -7.62
C LEU A 346 15.01 34.45 -8.37
N GLU A 347 14.96 34.54 -9.70
CA GLU A 347 16.11 34.86 -10.57
C GLU A 347 16.90 36.09 -10.09
N ARG A 348 16.20 37.13 -9.61
CA ARG A 348 16.82 38.39 -9.17
C ARG A 348 17.20 38.43 -7.70
N GLN A 349 16.71 37.51 -6.89
CA GLN A 349 16.82 37.55 -5.42
C GLN A 349 17.71 36.41 -4.91
N ARG A 350 18.99 36.44 -5.32
CA ARG A 350 19.96 35.38 -5.02
C ARG A 350 20.07 35.03 -3.54
N SER A 351 19.98 36.03 -2.66
CA SER A 351 20.04 35.85 -1.20
C SER A 351 18.90 35.00 -0.65
N ILE A 352 17.73 35.02 -1.30
CA ILE A 352 16.54 34.25 -0.91
C ILE A 352 16.47 32.92 -1.68
N ALA A 353 16.87 32.93 -2.95
CA ALA A 353 16.81 31.76 -3.82
C ALA A 353 17.64 30.59 -3.30
N GLU A 354 18.90 30.83 -2.90
CA GLU A 354 19.79 29.75 -2.46
C GLU A 354 19.31 29.07 -1.16
N PRO A 355 18.93 29.79 -0.09
CA PRO A 355 18.30 29.17 1.09
C PRO A 355 17.00 28.43 0.78
N LEU A 356 16.12 29.01 -0.03
CA LEU A 356 14.81 28.42 -0.34
C LEU A 356 14.96 27.13 -1.16
N ILE A 357 15.86 27.11 -2.15
CA ILE A 357 16.16 25.89 -2.92
C ILE A 357 16.79 24.82 -2.02
N ARG A 358 17.65 25.19 -1.06
CA ARG A 358 18.18 24.25 -0.06
C ARG A 358 17.07 23.68 0.82
N LEU A 359 16.16 24.54 1.29
CA LEU A 359 15.01 24.12 2.09
C LEU A 359 14.10 23.16 1.32
N ILE A 360 13.75 23.49 0.08
CA ILE A 360 12.97 22.57 -0.76
C ILE A 360 13.75 21.29 -1.03
N GLY A 361 15.08 21.35 -1.15
CA GLY A 361 15.92 20.17 -1.32
C GLY A 361 15.91 19.21 -0.13
N THR A 362 15.61 19.68 1.09
CA THR A 362 15.50 18.78 2.25
C THR A 362 14.29 17.86 2.17
N THR A 363 13.26 18.17 1.36
CA THR A 363 12.14 17.24 1.17
C THR A 363 12.59 15.94 0.51
N GLN A 364 13.64 15.98 -0.32
CA GLN A 364 14.20 14.78 -0.95
C GLN A 364 15.02 13.90 -0.01
N THR A 365 15.37 14.37 1.18
CA THR A 365 16.06 13.54 2.18
C THR A 365 15.11 12.69 3.01
N ILE A 366 13.82 13.04 3.03
CA ILE A 366 12.77 12.23 3.64
C ILE A 366 12.60 10.98 2.76
N PRO A 367 12.62 9.75 3.29
CA PRO A 367 12.29 8.57 2.51
C PRO A 367 10.86 8.66 1.96
N SER A 368 10.66 8.29 0.69
CA SER A 368 9.38 8.49 -0.01
C SER A 368 8.22 7.74 0.65
N ILE A 369 8.46 6.53 1.14
CA ILE A 369 7.46 5.78 1.91
C ILE A 369 7.09 6.48 3.22
N ALA A 370 8.04 7.15 3.88
CA ALA A 370 7.81 7.90 5.10
C ALA A 370 7.03 9.19 4.82
N LEU A 371 7.35 9.89 3.72
CA LEU A 371 6.58 11.05 3.29
C LEU A 371 5.12 10.68 2.98
N LEU A 372 4.91 9.57 2.26
CA LEU A 372 3.57 9.05 1.96
C LEU A 372 2.79 8.72 3.25
N ALA A 373 3.42 8.05 4.21
CA ALA A 373 2.80 7.75 5.50
C ALA A 373 2.50 9.05 6.29
N PHE A 374 3.37 10.05 6.23
CA PHE A 374 3.19 11.35 6.88
C PHE A 374 2.02 12.15 6.29
N MET A 375 1.64 11.92 5.02
CA MET A 375 0.46 12.58 4.43
C MET A 375 -0.87 12.04 4.99
N ILE A 376 -0.90 10.83 5.55
CA ILE A 376 -2.14 10.15 5.96
C ILE A 376 -2.94 10.91 7.02
N PRO A 377 -2.33 11.42 8.11
CA PRO A 377 -3.07 12.18 9.11
C PRO A 377 -3.71 13.47 8.59
N PHE A 378 -3.18 14.05 7.51
CA PHE A 378 -3.65 15.33 6.97
C PHE A 378 -4.67 15.14 5.84
N PHE A 379 -4.47 14.14 4.99
CA PHE A 379 -5.24 13.97 3.75
C PHE A 379 -5.95 12.62 3.64
N GLY A 380 -5.84 11.75 4.65
CA GLY A 380 -6.37 10.40 4.61
C GLY A 380 -5.54 9.46 3.72
N VAL A 381 -6.20 8.43 3.17
CA VAL A 381 -5.57 7.36 2.39
C VAL A 381 -6.03 7.45 0.93
N GLY A 382 -5.20 7.03 -0.02
CA GLY A 382 -5.55 6.98 -1.44
C GLY A 382 -4.81 8.01 -2.30
N MET A 383 -5.49 8.55 -3.31
CA MET A 383 -4.87 9.31 -4.39
C MET A 383 -4.31 10.67 -3.96
N LEU A 384 -5.06 11.45 -3.17
CA LEU A 384 -4.69 12.80 -2.76
C LEU A 384 -3.35 12.88 -2.00
N PRO A 385 -3.12 12.11 -0.91
CA PRO A 385 -1.84 12.11 -0.21
C PRO A 385 -0.68 11.69 -1.13
N ALA A 386 -0.90 10.75 -2.05
CA ALA A 386 0.10 10.35 -3.03
C ALA A 386 0.46 11.51 -3.97
N ILE A 387 -0.52 12.21 -4.53
CA ILE A 387 -0.29 13.38 -5.39
C ILE A 387 0.48 14.46 -4.64
N MET A 388 0.14 14.75 -3.37
CA MET A 388 0.83 15.75 -2.57
C MET A 388 2.29 15.37 -2.29
N ALA A 389 2.58 14.10 -1.99
CA ALA A 389 3.94 13.63 -1.82
C ALA A 389 4.74 13.71 -3.13
N LEU A 390 4.16 13.25 -4.24
CA LEU A 390 4.78 13.31 -5.57
C LEU A 390 5.04 14.75 -6.03
N TRP A 391 4.10 15.65 -5.76
CA TRP A 391 4.24 17.08 -5.97
C TRP A 391 5.47 17.62 -5.23
N LEU A 392 5.62 17.36 -3.92
CA LEU A 392 6.78 17.80 -3.13
C LEU A 392 8.11 17.30 -3.69
N TYR A 393 8.18 16.04 -4.14
CA TYR A 393 9.38 15.49 -4.78
C TYR A 393 9.73 16.15 -6.11
N SER A 394 8.71 16.53 -6.88
CA SER A 394 8.92 17.18 -8.18
C SER A 394 9.44 18.62 -8.09
N LEU A 395 9.26 19.30 -6.94
CA LEU A 395 9.60 20.72 -6.80
C LEU A 395 11.11 20.99 -6.95
N TYR A 396 11.96 20.19 -6.31
CA TYR A 396 13.38 20.53 -6.23
C TYR A 396 14.09 20.52 -7.58
N PRO A 397 14.03 19.45 -8.42
CA PRO A 397 14.79 19.45 -9.67
C PRO A 397 14.23 20.49 -10.66
N ILE A 398 12.92 20.73 -10.70
CA ILE A 398 12.32 21.78 -11.53
C ILE A 398 12.80 23.16 -11.08
N LEU A 399 12.68 23.47 -9.79
CA LEU A 399 13.05 24.79 -9.27
C LEU A 399 14.54 25.05 -9.43
N ARG A 400 15.38 24.06 -9.08
CA ARG A 400 16.84 24.17 -9.17
C ARG A 400 17.29 24.44 -10.61
N ASN A 401 16.78 23.68 -11.57
CA ASN A 401 17.14 23.84 -12.97
C ASN A 401 16.54 25.12 -13.57
N THR A 402 15.35 25.54 -13.14
CA THR A 402 14.77 26.80 -13.60
C THR A 402 15.60 27.99 -13.13
N TYR A 403 15.97 28.03 -11.85
CA TYR A 403 16.80 29.09 -11.29
C TYR A 403 18.20 29.11 -11.90
N SER A 404 18.90 27.96 -11.93
CA SER A 404 20.25 27.88 -12.51
C SER A 404 20.25 28.15 -14.01
N GLY A 405 19.27 27.61 -14.75
CA GLY A 405 19.14 27.84 -16.18
C GLY A 405 18.98 29.32 -16.52
N LEU A 406 18.13 30.05 -15.80
CA LEU A 406 17.94 31.49 -16.02
C LEU A 406 19.16 32.32 -15.64
N ARG A 407 19.80 31.97 -14.53
CA ARG A 407 20.95 32.69 -13.99
C ARG A 407 22.17 32.55 -14.89
N ASP A 408 22.40 31.35 -15.42
CA ASP A 408 23.59 31.00 -16.20
C ASP A 408 23.34 31.17 -17.72
N ALA A 409 22.15 31.63 -18.14
CA ALA A 409 21.79 31.84 -19.54
C ALA A 409 22.65 32.93 -20.20
N ALA A 410 23.63 32.50 -21.00
CA ALA A 410 24.45 33.28 -21.94
C ALA A 410 24.70 34.75 -21.52
N PRO A 411 25.61 35.00 -20.56
CA PRO A 411 25.87 36.34 -20.03
C PRO A 411 26.16 37.38 -21.12
N SER A 412 26.89 37.00 -22.17
CA SER A 412 27.20 37.86 -23.31
C SER A 412 25.96 38.27 -24.12
N ALA A 413 25.00 37.37 -24.31
CA ALA A 413 23.73 37.69 -24.98
C ALA A 413 22.88 38.65 -24.15
N VAL A 414 22.91 38.49 -22.82
CA VAL A 414 22.22 39.39 -21.88
C VAL A 414 22.87 40.79 -21.85
N GLU A 415 24.21 40.86 -21.84
CA GLU A 415 24.95 42.13 -21.91
C GLU A 415 24.68 42.86 -23.23
N ALA A 416 24.73 42.14 -24.37
CA ALA A 416 24.40 42.70 -25.67
C ALA A 416 22.96 43.22 -25.74
N ALA A 417 22.00 42.44 -25.23
CA ALA A 417 20.60 42.86 -25.16
C ALA A 417 20.40 44.13 -24.31
N ARG A 418 21.11 44.23 -23.17
CA ARG A 418 21.10 45.41 -22.32
C ARG A 418 21.72 46.63 -23.01
N ALA A 419 22.82 46.44 -23.75
CA ALA A 419 23.45 47.49 -24.55
C ALA A 419 22.55 48.01 -25.69
N LEU A 420 21.69 47.14 -26.24
CA LEU A 420 20.67 47.50 -27.24
C LEU A 420 19.43 48.20 -26.63
N GLY A 421 19.42 48.48 -25.33
CA GLY A 421 18.32 49.18 -24.66
C GLY A 421 17.11 48.30 -24.32
N MET A 422 17.26 46.97 -24.35
CA MET A 422 16.16 46.09 -23.94
C MET A 422 15.84 46.25 -22.45
N THR A 423 14.55 46.28 -22.14
CA THR A 423 14.07 46.23 -20.76
C THR A 423 14.36 44.87 -20.14
N ASP A 424 14.47 44.87 -18.82
CA ASP A 424 14.58 43.69 -17.98
C ASP A 424 13.51 42.61 -18.27
N TRP A 425 12.30 43.02 -18.66
CA TRP A 425 11.24 42.10 -19.07
C TRP A 425 11.50 41.49 -20.45
N GLN A 426 11.92 42.30 -21.42
CA GLN A 426 12.32 41.83 -22.76
C GLN A 426 13.53 40.88 -22.68
N ILE A 427 14.52 41.19 -21.84
CA ILE A 427 15.67 40.31 -21.60
C ILE A 427 15.20 38.97 -21.02
N LEU A 428 14.29 38.99 -20.05
CA LEU A 428 13.74 37.76 -19.46
C LEU A 428 13.00 36.93 -20.52
N THR A 429 12.08 37.53 -21.27
CA THR A 429 11.19 36.79 -22.18
C THR A 429 11.82 36.42 -23.51
N TRP A 430 12.69 37.26 -24.07
CA TRP A 430 13.23 37.06 -25.42
C TRP A 430 14.66 36.53 -25.43
N VAL A 431 15.40 36.63 -24.32
CA VAL A 431 16.79 36.16 -24.24
C VAL A 431 16.91 35.02 -23.24
N ARG A 432 16.66 35.25 -21.96
CA ARG A 432 16.92 34.25 -20.91
C ARG A 432 15.99 33.05 -20.99
N LEU A 433 14.68 33.25 -21.10
CA LEU A 433 13.71 32.15 -21.18
C LEU A 433 14.00 31.20 -22.35
N PRO A 434 14.17 31.67 -23.61
CA PRO A 434 14.51 30.80 -24.72
C PRO A 434 15.85 30.06 -24.55
N LEU A 435 16.88 30.74 -24.04
CA LEU A 435 18.22 30.15 -23.88
C LEU A 435 18.30 29.18 -22.69
N SER A 436 17.48 29.38 -21.66
CA SER A 436 17.39 28.50 -20.48
C SER A 436 16.39 27.37 -20.64
N ALA A 437 15.51 27.42 -21.64
CA ALA A 437 14.45 26.44 -21.85
C ALA A 437 14.95 24.98 -21.88
N PRO A 438 16.10 24.63 -22.51
CA PRO A 438 16.63 23.27 -22.44
C PRO A 438 16.96 22.82 -21.01
N VAL A 439 17.52 23.72 -20.19
CA VAL A 439 17.86 23.43 -18.78
C VAL A 439 16.58 23.29 -17.94
N ILE A 440 15.59 24.16 -18.15
CA ILE A 440 14.27 24.05 -17.49
C ILE A 440 13.64 22.69 -17.82
N MET A 441 13.63 22.32 -19.10
CA MET A 441 13.10 21.03 -19.57
C MET A 441 13.88 19.85 -19.01
N ALA A 442 15.21 19.93 -18.87
CA ALA A 442 15.99 18.91 -18.20
C ALA A 442 15.55 18.71 -16.74
N GLY A 443 15.24 19.79 -16.02
CA GLY A 443 14.69 19.73 -14.66
C GLY A 443 13.30 19.09 -14.58
N ILE A 444 12.42 19.42 -15.53
CA ILE A 444 11.10 18.80 -15.67
C ILE A 444 11.23 17.31 -15.97
N ARG A 445 12.13 16.93 -16.89
CA ARG A 445 12.41 15.55 -17.28
C ARG A 445 12.95 14.72 -16.12
N THR A 446 13.95 15.23 -15.40
CA THR A 446 14.47 14.58 -14.17
C THR A 446 13.34 14.36 -13.16
N SER A 447 12.50 15.38 -12.94
CA SER A 447 11.39 15.28 -12.00
C SER A 447 10.33 14.29 -12.45
N ALA A 448 10.05 14.21 -13.75
CA ALA A 448 9.11 13.25 -14.32
C ALA A 448 9.56 11.81 -14.06
N VAL A 449 10.84 11.49 -14.30
CA VAL A 449 11.41 10.17 -14.03
C VAL A 449 11.34 9.82 -12.54
N ILE A 450 11.74 10.74 -11.66
CA ILE A 450 11.64 10.57 -10.20
C ILE A 450 10.19 10.33 -9.78
N THR A 451 9.25 11.10 -10.34
CA THR A 451 7.83 11.01 -10.00
C THR A 451 7.24 9.68 -10.44
N VAL A 452 7.52 9.22 -11.66
CA VAL A 452 7.06 7.90 -12.16
C VAL A 452 7.61 6.76 -11.31
N GLY A 453 8.90 6.80 -10.96
CA GLY A 453 9.52 5.80 -10.09
C GLY A 453 8.92 5.80 -8.68
N THR A 454 8.81 6.98 -8.06
CA THR A 454 8.30 7.14 -6.70
C THR A 454 6.82 6.81 -6.58
N ALA A 455 6.04 7.02 -7.64
CA ALA A 455 4.61 6.69 -7.67
C ALA A 455 4.34 5.19 -7.47
N THR A 456 5.33 4.30 -7.69
CA THR A 456 5.18 2.86 -7.36
C THR A 456 4.96 2.62 -5.87
N LEU A 457 5.45 3.51 -5.01
CA LEU A 457 5.25 3.41 -3.56
C LEU A 457 3.87 3.88 -3.11
N ALA A 458 3.13 4.58 -3.97
CA ALA A 458 1.78 5.04 -3.67
C ALA A 458 0.80 3.88 -3.43
N ALA A 459 1.11 2.69 -3.96
CA ALA A 459 0.37 1.46 -3.69
C ALA A 459 0.34 1.09 -2.19
N PHE A 460 1.38 1.42 -1.41
CA PHE A 460 1.37 1.17 0.04
C PHE A 460 0.28 1.93 0.78
N ILE A 461 -0.10 3.10 0.27
CA ILE A 461 -1.15 3.93 0.87
C ILE A 461 -2.46 3.85 0.07
N GLY A 462 -2.68 2.77 -0.68
CA GLY A 462 -3.93 2.52 -1.39
C GLY A 462 -4.22 3.48 -2.54
N ALA A 463 -3.21 4.17 -3.08
CA ALA A 463 -3.41 5.08 -4.21
C ALA A 463 -3.53 4.38 -5.57
N GLY A 464 -3.23 3.08 -5.63
CA GLY A 464 -3.26 2.28 -6.87
C GLY A 464 -1.96 2.36 -7.67
N GLY A 465 -2.07 2.17 -8.99
CA GLY A 465 -0.94 2.25 -9.92
C GLY A 465 -0.16 0.95 -10.09
N LEU A 466 0.91 1.00 -10.90
CA LEU A 466 1.79 -0.14 -11.20
C LEU A 466 2.58 -0.63 -9.98
N GLY A 467 2.52 0.08 -8.86
CA GLY A 467 3.02 -0.38 -7.57
C GLY A 467 2.22 -1.54 -6.98
N VAL A 468 0.93 -1.68 -7.32
CA VAL A 468 0.05 -2.70 -6.73
C VAL A 468 0.57 -4.12 -6.97
N PRO A 469 0.94 -4.52 -8.21
CA PRO A 469 1.57 -5.82 -8.44
C PRO A 469 2.92 -5.98 -7.72
N ILE A 470 3.73 -4.92 -7.62
CA ILE A 470 5.05 -4.97 -6.95
C ILE A 470 4.87 -5.32 -5.47
N VAL A 471 4.03 -4.57 -4.76
CA VAL A 471 3.77 -4.77 -3.33
C VAL A 471 3.13 -6.14 -3.08
N SER A 472 2.18 -6.54 -3.92
CA SER A 472 1.51 -7.83 -3.81
C SER A 472 2.47 -8.99 -4.08
N GLY A 473 3.34 -8.86 -5.08
CA GLY A 473 4.35 -9.86 -5.42
C GLY A 473 5.41 -10.03 -4.34
N LEU A 474 5.84 -8.93 -3.70
CA LEU A 474 6.75 -9.00 -2.55
C LEU A 474 6.16 -9.81 -1.39
N GLN A 475 4.85 -9.68 -1.14
CA GLN A 475 4.17 -10.41 -0.07
C GLN A 475 3.96 -11.88 -0.40
N LEU A 476 3.75 -12.20 -1.67
CA LEU A 476 3.61 -13.57 -2.15
C LEU A 476 4.96 -14.26 -2.40
N ALA A 477 6.08 -13.55 -2.26
CA ALA A 477 7.37 -14.00 -2.78
C ALA A 477 7.28 -14.46 -4.25
N ASN A 478 6.42 -13.82 -5.04
CA ASN A 478 6.13 -14.17 -6.43
C ASN A 478 6.86 -13.21 -7.38
N THR A 479 7.98 -13.66 -7.93
CA THR A 479 8.82 -12.88 -8.86
C THR A 479 8.06 -12.44 -10.10
N THR A 480 7.20 -13.28 -10.66
CA THR A 480 6.41 -12.95 -11.86
C THR A 480 5.50 -11.75 -11.57
N LEU A 481 4.82 -11.76 -10.42
CA LEU A 481 3.95 -10.66 -10.01
C LEU A 481 4.74 -9.37 -9.73
N ILE A 482 5.90 -9.46 -9.07
CA ILE A 482 6.81 -8.32 -8.86
C ILE A 482 7.20 -7.68 -10.20
N LEU A 483 7.69 -8.50 -11.13
CA LEU A 483 8.16 -8.05 -12.44
C LEU A 483 7.02 -7.51 -13.30
N SER A 484 5.79 -8.03 -13.16
CA SER A 484 4.62 -7.55 -13.89
C SER A 484 4.24 -6.10 -13.56
N GLY A 485 4.63 -5.58 -12.39
CA GLY A 485 4.51 -4.15 -12.06
C GLY A 485 5.80 -3.37 -12.31
N ALA A 486 6.95 -3.95 -11.96
CA ALA A 486 8.24 -3.28 -12.04
C ALA A 486 8.70 -3.01 -13.47
N LEU A 487 8.55 -3.98 -14.39
CA LEU A 487 8.97 -3.81 -15.79
C LEU A 487 8.13 -2.76 -16.52
N PRO A 488 6.78 -2.76 -16.45
CA PRO A 488 5.98 -1.69 -17.04
C PRO A 488 6.27 -0.33 -16.41
N ALA A 489 6.51 -0.24 -15.09
CA ALA A 489 6.84 1.04 -14.45
C ALA A 489 8.19 1.58 -14.92
N ALA A 490 9.20 0.73 -15.05
CA ALA A 490 10.52 1.11 -15.60
C ALA A 490 10.42 1.53 -17.07
N LEU A 491 9.68 0.75 -17.89
CA LEU A 491 9.43 1.08 -19.29
C LEU A 491 8.68 2.40 -19.42
N LEU A 492 7.68 2.64 -18.57
CA LEU A 492 6.94 3.89 -18.54
C LEU A 492 7.84 5.08 -18.22
N ALA A 493 8.76 4.93 -17.25
CA ALA A 493 9.73 5.98 -16.94
C ALA A 493 10.64 6.30 -18.15
N LEU A 494 11.10 5.28 -18.87
CA LEU A 494 11.90 5.46 -20.09
C LEU A 494 11.11 6.12 -21.22
N ILE A 495 9.85 5.73 -21.41
CA ILE A 495 8.96 6.35 -22.42
C ILE A 495 8.73 7.82 -22.08
N VAL A 496 8.39 8.14 -20.83
CA VAL A 496 8.18 9.53 -20.38
C VAL A 496 9.46 10.35 -20.55
N ASP A 497 10.60 9.81 -20.17
CA ASP A 497 11.92 10.43 -20.35
C ASP A 497 12.22 10.73 -21.83
N GLY A 498 11.99 9.74 -22.71
CA GLY A 498 12.18 9.87 -24.14
C GLY A 498 11.24 10.89 -24.79
N LEU A 499 9.96 10.89 -24.43
CA LEU A 499 8.98 11.87 -24.94
C LEU A 499 9.35 13.30 -24.53
N LEU A 500 9.75 13.51 -23.27
CA LEU A 500 10.17 14.82 -22.79
C LEU A 500 11.51 15.26 -23.40
N SER A 501 12.41 14.32 -23.71
CA SER A 501 13.66 14.58 -24.45
C SER A 501 13.39 15.04 -25.89
N LEU A 502 12.39 14.46 -26.58
CA LEU A 502 11.98 14.93 -27.90
C LEU A 502 11.40 16.34 -27.84
N LEU A 503 10.60 16.63 -26.81
CA LEU A 503 10.07 17.97 -26.57
C LEU A 503 11.19 18.99 -26.27
N GLU A 504 12.19 18.61 -25.46
CA GLU A 504 13.37 19.41 -25.18
C GLU A 504 14.13 19.80 -26.46
N ARG A 505 14.32 18.85 -27.38
CA ARG A 505 14.96 19.12 -28.69
C ARG A 505 14.16 20.10 -29.54
N TRP A 506 12.83 20.03 -29.49
CA TRP A 506 11.96 20.93 -30.24
C TRP A 506 11.94 22.36 -29.67
N ILE A 507 12.10 22.50 -28.35
CA ILE A 507 12.12 23.80 -27.67
C ILE A 507 13.50 24.48 -27.79
N LYS A 508 14.57 23.73 -28.06
CA LYS A 508 15.93 24.27 -28.20
C LYS A 508 16.01 25.30 -29.35
N PRO A 509 16.47 26.54 -29.08
CA PRO A 509 16.68 27.53 -30.14
C PRO A 509 17.69 27.06 -31.19
N ARG A 510 17.38 27.26 -32.47
CA ARG A 510 18.22 26.85 -33.63
C ARG A 510 19.66 27.42 -33.62
N GLY A 511 19.94 28.43 -32.79
CA GLY A 511 21.29 29.02 -32.63
C GLY A 511 22.19 28.36 -31.58
N LEU A 512 21.72 27.33 -30.87
CA LEU A 512 22.47 26.59 -29.84
C LEU A 512 22.90 25.18 -30.30
N GLU A 513 22.75 24.88 -31.59
CA GLU A 513 23.30 23.66 -32.20
C GLU A 513 24.81 23.83 -32.36
N ARG A 514 25.59 23.03 -31.62
CA ARG A 514 27.01 22.79 -31.88
C ARG A 514 27.15 21.45 -32.55
#